data_AF-A0A379FTV0-F1
#
_entry.id   AF-A0A379FTV0-F1
#
_cell.length_a   1.000
_cell.length_b   1.000
_cell.length_c   1.000
_cell.angle_alpha   90.00
_cell.angle_beta   90.00
_cell.angle_gamma   90.00
#
_symmetry.space_group_name_H-M   'P 1'
#
loop_
_entity.id
_entity.type
_entity.pdbx_description
1 polymer ?
#
loop_
_entity_poly.entity_id
_entity_poly.type
_entity_poly.pdbx_seq_one_letter_code
_entity_poly.pdbx_strand_id
1 'polypeptide(L)'
;MIGLDIIAKKTARQVLTLRSEFEYGIFAVSGSAIIEGQQIKSNELVYLGKNITEISIELASDSHILLLGGEPLNESVLMWWNFIGRTKADIHAAVEEWNQGNPRFGRVFNDEREPTPAPIMP
;
A
#
# COMPACT_ATOMS: atom_id res chain seq x y z
N MET A 1 -8.75 4.35 -8.22
CA MET A 1 -7.98 4.36 -6.97
C MET A 1 -8.05 5.75 -6.35
N ILE A 2 -8.07 5.83 -5.03
CA ILE A 2 -8.03 7.06 -4.23
C ILE A 2 -6.98 6.90 -3.13
N GLY A 3 -6.30 7.99 -2.79
CA GLY A 3 -5.44 8.11 -1.63
C GLY A 3 -5.68 9.45 -0.95
N LEU A 4 -5.88 9.43 0.37
CA LEU A 4 -6.00 10.63 1.18
C LEU A 4 -4.93 10.64 2.26
N ASP A 5 -4.15 11.71 2.29
CA ASP A 5 -3.22 12.05 3.35
C ASP A 5 -3.93 12.99 4.34
N ILE A 6 -4.11 12.55 5.59
CA ILE A 6 -4.92 13.25 6.59
C ILE A 6 -4.08 13.52 7.84
N ILE A 7 -3.93 14.81 8.16
CA ILE A 7 -3.18 15.29 9.33
C ILE A 7 -4.11 16.09 10.24
N ALA A 8 -4.19 15.69 11.50
CA ALA A 8 -4.97 16.40 12.51
C ALA A 8 -4.12 17.43 13.24
N LYS A 9 -4.43 18.73 13.10
CA LYS A 9 -3.76 19.81 13.88
C LYS A 9 -4.28 19.94 15.31
N LYS A 10 -5.40 19.29 15.60
CA LYS A 10 -6.05 19.20 16.90
C LYS A 10 -6.89 17.94 16.90
N THR A 11 -7.27 17.47 18.09
CA THR A 11 -8.19 16.33 18.18
C THR A 11 -9.47 16.60 17.41
N ALA A 12 -9.82 15.68 16.51
CA ALA A 12 -10.95 15.83 15.60
C ALA A 12 -11.58 14.48 15.33
N ARG A 13 -12.90 14.50 15.10
CA ARG A 13 -13.67 13.36 14.61
C ARG A 13 -14.30 13.74 13.29
N GLN A 14 -14.14 12.88 12.29
CA GLN A 14 -14.72 13.06 10.96
C GLN A 14 -15.37 11.76 10.50
N VAL A 15 -16.50 11.89 9.80
CA VAL A 15 -17.10 10.79 9.05
C VAL A 15 -16.79 11.02 7.58
N LEU A 16 -16.20 10.02 6.93
CA LEU A 16 -15.94 10.06 5.50
C LEU A 16 -16.95 9.19 4.77
N THR A 17 -17.60 9.73 3.74
CA THR A 17 -18.41 8.95 2.82
C THR A 17 -17.50 8.23 1.82
N LEU A 18 -17.75 6.94 1.62
CA LEU A 18 -16.96 6.02 0.81
C LEU A 18 -17.79 5.47 -0.35
N ARG A 19 -17.10 5.06 -1.40
CA ARG A 19 -17.65 4.25 -2.50
C ARG A 19 -17.74 2.79 -2.07
N SER A 20 -18.93 2.19 -2.10
CA SER A 20 -19.17 0.83 -1.58
C SER A 20 -18.53 -0.28 -2.42
N GLU A 21 -18.28 0.00 -3.69
CA GLU A 21 -17.60 -0.88 -4.65
C GLU A 21 -16.08 -0.94 -4.44
N PHE A 22 -15.51 -0.07 -3.61
CA PHE A 22 -14.09 -0.07 -3.27
C PHE A 22 -13.82 -0.91 -2.02
N GLU A 23 -12.59 -1.39 -1.92
CA GLU A 23 -11.97 -1.80 -0.66
C GLU A 23 -11.04 -0.70 -0.14
N TYR A 24 -10.90 -0.63 1.19
CA TYR A 24 -10.11 0.42 1.84
C TYR A 24 -9.13 -0.13 2.88
N GLY A 25 -8.02 0.59 3.04
CA GLY A 25 -7.09 0.44 4.15
C GLY A 25 -6.73 1.80 4.75
N ILE A 26 -6.57 1.84 6.08
CA ILE A 26 -6.05 3.00 6.81
C ILE A 26 -4.73 2.61 7.45
N PHE A 27 -3.68 3.38 7.16
CA PHE A 27 -2.38 3.24 7.78
C PHE A 27 -2.12 4.41 8.73
N ALA A 28 -1.80 4.11 9.98
CA ALA A 28 -1.41 5.14 10.94
C ALA A 28 0.09 5.45 10.80
N VAL A 29 0.41 6.60 10.22
CA VAL A 29 1.80 7.04 10.03
C VAL A 29 2.39 7.44 11.37
N SER A 30 1.71 8.32 12.12
CA SER A 30 2.14 8.78 13.43
C SER A 30 0.97 9.14 14.34
N GLY A 31 1.24 9.22 15.64
CA GLY A 31 0.23 9.51 16.65
C GLY A 31 -0.70 8.32 16.90
N SER A 32 -1.97 8.63 17.19
CA SER A 32 -3.02 7.64 17.46
C SER A 32 -4.33 8.01 16.79
N ALA A 33 -5.05 7.00 16.32
CA ALA A 33 -6.38 7.13 15.74
C ALA A 33 -7.35 6.12 16.35
N ILE A 34 -8.64 6.40 16.25
CA ILE A 34 -9.71 5.46 16.53
C ILE A 34 -10.52 5.33 15.25
N ILE A 35 -10.60 4.11 14.72
CA ILE A 35 -11.31 3.78 13.48
C ILE A 35 -12.47 2.86 13.86
N GLU A 36 -13.71 3.27 13.64
CA GLU A 36 -14.90 2.48 14.04
C GLU A 36 -14.86 2.01 15.52
N GLY A 37 -14.36 2.87 16.41
CA GLY A 37 -14.23 2.57 17.84
C GLY A 37 -12.99 1.73 18.22
N GLN A 38 -12.22 1.25 17.25
CA GLN A 38 -10.97 0.53 17.48
C GLN A 38 -9.77 1.47 17.47
N GLN A 39 -9.01 1.51 18.57
CA GLN A 39 -7.77 2.25 18.63
C GLN A 39 -6.70 1.59 17.77
N ILE A 40 -6.01 2.41 16.96
CA ILE A 40 -4.84 2.02 16.18
C ILE A 40 -3.64 2.91 16.52
N LYS A 41 -2.46 2.29 16.49
CA LYS A 41 -1.17 2.92 16.80
C LYS A 41 -0.35 3.16 15.54
N SER A 42 0.63 4.05 15.64
CA SER A 42 1.61 4.26 14.58
C SER A 42 2.22 2.94 14.10
N ASN A 43 2.36 2.82 12.77
CA ASN A 43 2.81 1.64 12.01
C ASN A 43 1.81 0.47 11.95
N GLU A 44 0.55 0.68 12.32
CA GLU A 44 -0.52 -0.29 12.11
C GLU A 44 -1.31 0.02 10.84
N LEU A 45 -1.71 -1.04 10.14
CA LEU A 45 -2.61 -1.01 8.99
C LEU A 45 -3.93 -1.67 9.37
N VAL A 46 -5.04 -0.97 9.17
CA VAL A 46 -6.40 -1.51 9.26
C VAL A 46 -6.92 -1.75 7.87
N TYR A 47 -7.27 -3.00 7.57
CA TYR A 47 -8.05 -3.33 6.38
C TYR A 47 -9.53 -3.28 6.72
N LEU A 48 -10.29 -2.49 5.97
CA LEU A 48 -11.70 -2.25 6.22
C LEU A 48 -12.59 -3.17 5.38
N GLY A 49 -12.10 -3.66 4.25
CA GLY A 49 -12.88 -4.50 3.35
C GLY A 49 -13.77 -3.71 2.40
N LYS A 50 -14.76 -4.41 1.83
CA LYS A 50 -15.70 -3.94 0.79
C LYS A 50 -17.07 -3.62 1.39
N ASN A 51 -17.94 -2.98 0.61
CA ASN A 51 -19.33 -2.68 0.97
C ASN A 51 -19.48 -1.74 2.18
N ILE A 52 -18.46 -0.92 2.46
CA ILE A 52 -18.52 0.15 3.45
C ILE A 52 -18.83 1.45 2.73
N THR A 53 -19.87 2.16 3.19
CA THR A 53 -20.30 3.44 2.62
C THR A 53 -19.87 4.63 3.46
N GLU A 54 -19.53 4.42 4.73
CA GLU A 54 -19.09 5.48 5.64
C GLU A 54 -18.08 4.94 6.64
N ILE A 55 -17.17 5.80 7.09
CA ILE A 55 -16.25 5.47 8.17
C ILE A 55 -16.05 6.65 9.13
N SER A 56 -16.16 6.38 10.43
CA SER A 56 -15.86 7.31 11.50
C SER A 56 -14.41 7.18 11.92
N ILE A 57 -13.70 8.32 11.83
CA ILE A 57 -12.29 8.45 12.17
C ILE A 57 -12.16 9.50 13.27
N GLU A 58 -11.55 9.11 14.38
CA GLU A 58 -11.12 10.04 15.41
C GLU A 58 -9.59 10.10 15.43
N LEU A 59 -9.04 11.30 15.34
CA LEU A 59 -7.61 11.55 15.38
C LEU A 59 -7.29 12.39 16.61
N ALA A 60 -6.28 11.98 17.37
CA ALA A 60 -5.67 12.85 18.36
C ALA A 60 -4.94 14.03 17.67
N SER A 61 -4.60 15.07 18.45
CA SER A 61 -3.73 16.15 17.96
C SER A 61 -2.42 15.59 17.42
N ASP A 62 -1.97 16.14 16.30
CA ASP A 62 -0.71 15.81 15.62
C ASP A 62 -0.62 14.36 15.12
N SER A 63 -1.76 13.67 15.02
CA SER A 63 -1.86 12.37 14.35
C SER A 63 -1.90 12.51 12.82
N HIS A 64 -1.34 11.49 12.15
CA HIS A 64 -1.22 11.41 10.70
C HIS A 64 -1.63 10.03 10.23
N ILE A 65 -2.62 9.97 9.33
CA ILE A 65 -3.06 8.73 8.71
C ILE A 65 -3.07 8.84 7.19
N LEU A 66 -2.91 7.70 6.53
CA LEU A 66 -3.12 7.53 5.10
C LEU A 66 -4.33 6.62 4.89
N LEU A 67 -5.32 7.06 4.14
CA LEU A 67 -6.41 6.22 3.65
C LEU A 67 -6.17 5.89 2.19
N LEU A 68 -6.16 4.60 1.86
CA LEU A 68 -6.06 4.11 0.49
C LEU A 68 -7.35 3.37 0.15
N GLY A 69 -7.84 3.55 -1.08
CA GLY A 69 -9.01 2.84 -1.57
C GLY A 69 -9.00 2.60 -3.08
N GLY A 70 -9.68 1.54 -3.51
CA GLY A 70 -9.76 1.22 -4.93
C GLY A 70 -10.72 0.09 -5.21
N GLU A 71 -11.03 -0.11 -6.49
CA GLU A 71 -11.76 -1.28 -6.93
C GLU A 71 -10.93 -2.53 -6.60
N PRO A 72 -11.54 -3.57 -6.03
CA PRO A 72 -10.83 -4.80 -5.75
C PRO A 72 -10.26 -5.39 -7.04
N LEU A 73 -9.00 -5.82 -6.99
CA LEU A 73 -8.31 -6.30 -8.18
C LEU A 73 -9.01 -7.52 -8.82
N ASN A 74 -9.61 -8.40 -8.02
CA ASN A 74 -10.28 -9.64 -8.44
C ASN A 74 -9.44 -10.57 -9.35
N GLU A 75 -8.12 -10.38 -9.40
CA GLU A 75 -7.18 -11.23 -10.11
C GLU A 75 -6.21 -11.88 -9.11
N SER A 76 -5.76 -13.09 -9.41
CA SER A 76 -4.65 -13.69 -8.67
C SER A 76 -3.35 -13.09 -9.16
N VAL A 77 -2.58 -12.49 -8.25
CA VAL A 77 -1.24 -11.99 -8.50
C VAL A 77 -0.23 -12.74 -7.66
N LEU A 78 0.93 -13.00 -8.24
CA LEU A 78 2.11 -13.46 -7.53
C LEU A 78 3.06 -12.28 -7.42
N MET A 79 3.37 -11.91 -6.17
CA MET A 79 4.34 -10.87 -5.88
C MET A 79 5.54 -11.51 -5.20
N TRP A 80 6.72 -11.26 -5.74
CA TRP A 80 7.99 -11.68 -5.16
C TRP A 80 9.04 -10.61 -5.45
N TRP A 81 9.69 -10.12 -4.39
CA TRP A 81 10.59 -8.97 -4.46
C TRP A 81 9.91 -7.79 -5.22
N ASN A 82 10.59 -7.21 -6.21
CA ASN A 82 10.10 -6.09 -7.03
C ASN A 82 9.28 -6.55 -8.25
N PHE A 83 8.87 -7.83 -8.32
CA PHE A 83 8.16 -8.39 -9.46
C PHE A 83 6.72 -8.77 -9.10
N ILE A 84 5.79 -8.37 -9.95
CA ILE A 84 4.38 -8.76 -9.90
C ILE A 84 4.05 -9.45 -11.23
N GLY A 85 3.55 -10.68 -11.15
CA GLY A 85 3.23 -11.52 -12.30
C GLY A 85 2.00 -12.39 -12.04
N ARG A 86 1.63 -13.23 -13.00
CA ARG A 86 0.47 -14.14 -12.89
C ARG A 86 0.88 -15.57 -12.58
N THR A 87 2.08 -15.97 -13.00
CA THR A 87 2.63 -17.31 -12.78
C THR A 87 4.03 -17.26 -12.19
N LYS A 88 4.46 -18.33 -11.53
CA LYS A 88 5.86 -18.46 -11.07
C LYS A 88 6.85 -18.35 -12.23
N ALA A 89 6.49 -18.87 -13.42
CA ALA A 89 7.34 -18.80 -14.60
C ALA A 89 7.58 -17.34 -15.04
N ASP A 90 6.55 -16.49 -14.97
CA ASP A 90 6.68 -15.06 -15.27
C ASP A 90 7.70 -14.39 -14.33
N ILE A 91 7.62 -14.71 -13.03
CA ILE A 91 8.57 -14.19 -12.04
C ILE A 91 9.97 -14.73 -12.30
N HIS A 92 10.14 -16.03 -12.55
CA HIS A 92 11.45 -16.63 -12.82
C HIS A 92 12.15 -15.99 -14.02
N ALA A 93 11.43 -15.83 -15.13
CA ALA A 93 11.93 -15.13 -16.30
C ALA A 93 12.35 -13.70 -15.93
N ALA A 94 11.55 -13.00 -15.12
CA ALA A 94 11.89 -11.66 -14.67
C ALA A 94 13.13 -11.57 -13.78
N VAL A 95 13.32 -12.53 -12.87
CA VAL A 95 14.54 -12.65 -12.05
C VAL A 95 15.77 -12.84 -12.93
N GLU A 96 15.71 -13.80 -13.86
CA GLU A 96 16.82 -14.12 -14.74
C GLU A 96 17.19 -12.93 -15.62
N GLU A 97 16.20 -12.33 -16.28
CA GLU A 97 16.42 -11.18 -17.14
C GLU A 97 16.97 -9.97 -16.37
N TRP A 98 16.56 -9.77 -15.11
CA TRP A 98 17.08 -8.68 -14.28
C TRP A 98 18.55 -8.91 -13.94
N ASN A 99 18.90 -10.12 -13.50
CA ASN A 99 20.27 -10.48 -13.14
C ASN A 99 21.21 -10.50 -14.36
N GLN A 100 20.69 -10.72 -15.57
CA GLN A 100 21.44 -10.64 -16.82
C GLN A 100 21.56 -9.20 -17.39
N GLY A 101 20.93 -8.21 -16.75
CA GLY A 101 20.95 -6.83 -17.24
C GLY A 101 20.17 -6.64 -18.53
N ASN A 102 19.05 -7.36 -18.69
CA ASN A 102 18.21 -7.27 -19.89
C ASN A 102 17.77 -5.82 -20.16
N PRO A 103 17.87 -5.30 -21.41
CA PRO A 103 17.52 -3.94 -21.76
C PRO A 103 16.11 -3.48 -21.35
N ARG A 104 15.14 -4.40 -21.17
CA ARG A 104 13.78 -4.07 -20.75
C ARG A 104 13.71 -3.33 -19.41
N PHE A 105 14.69 -3.54 -18.53
CA PHE A 105 14.77 -2.89 -17.22
C PHE A 105 15.48 -1.54 -17.26
N GLY A 106 16.05 -1.18 -18.42
CA GLY A 106 16.76 0.07 -18.60
C GLY A 106 18.04 0.17 -17.76
N ARG A 107 18.50 1.40 -17.59
CA ARG A 107 19.64 1.76 -16.74
C ARG A 107 19.29 3.01 -15.95
N VAL A 108 19.73 3.08 -14.71
CA VAL A 108 19.64 4.30 -13.91
C VAL A 108 20.84 5.16 -14.27
N PHE A 109 20.60 6.29 -14.93
CA PHE A 109 21.67 7.23 -15.28
C PHE A 109 22.14 7.99 -14.02
N ASN A 110 23.42 8.32 -13.97
CA ASN A 110 24.07 9.04 -12.86
C ASN A 110 24.02 8.30 -11.51
N ASP A 111 23.93 6.97 -11.54
CA ASP A 111 24.10 6.10 -10.38
C ASP A 111 25.27 5.15 -10.66
N GLU A 112 26.33 5.24 -9.87
CA GLU A 112 27.54 4.39 -10.02
C GLU A 112 27.41 3.05 -9.28
N ARG A 113 26.30 2.82 -8.57
CA ARG A 113 26.06 1.56 -7.87
C ARG A 113 25.70 0.45 -8.84
N GLU A 114 26.20 -0.74 -8.55
CA GLU A 114 25.74 -1.94 -9.24
C GLU A 114 24.25 -2.20 -8.95
N PRO A 115 23.47 -2.66 -9.95
CA PRO A 115 22.09 -3.07 -9.73
C PRO A 115 22.00 -4.12 -8.63
N THR A 116 21.08 -3.92 -7.67
CA THR A 116 20.84 -4.90 -6.60
C THR A 116 20.40 -6.23 -7.21
N PRO A 117 21.14 -7.35 -7.01
CA PRO A 117 20.75 -8.63 -7.56
C PRO A 117 19.44 -9.09 -6.93
N ALA A 118 18.59 -9.74 -7.72
CA ALA A 118 17.37 -10.33 -7.19
C ALA A 118 17.73 -11.51 -6.25
N PRO A 119 16.99 -11.72 -5.15
CA PRO A 119 17.25 -12.82 -4.23
C PRO A 119 17.04 -14.20 -4.89
N ILE A 120 17.43 -15.28 -4.22
CA ILE A 120 17.12 -16.63 -4.70
C ILE A 120 15.61 -16.87 -4.48
N MET A 121 14.90 -17.28 -5.53
CA MET A 121 13.49 -17.65 -5.40
C MET A 121 13.37 -19.01 -4.69
N PRO A 122 12.47 -19.15 -3.71
CA PRO A 122 12.23 -20.42 -3.01
C PRO A 122 11.57 -21.48 -3.89
#